data_AF-A0A966BT63-F1
#
_entry.id   AF-A0A966BT63-F1
#
_cell.length_a   1.000
_cell.length_b   1.000
_cell.length_c   1.000
_cell.angle_alpha   90.00
_cell.angle_beta   90.00
_cell.angle_gamma   90.00
#
_symmetry.space_group_name_H-M   'P 1'
#
loop_
_entity.id
_entity.type
_entity.pdbx_description
1 polymer ?
#
loop_
_entity_poly.entity_id
_entity_poly.type
_entity_poly.pdbx_seq_one_letter_code
_entity_poly.pdbx_strand_id
1 'polypeptide(L)'
;MNLRRGLIVFLLLCAAPVAIAQSALYVGEAAVDSASGPGDPLLRALNQVLVRVTGRAGQDLVQQLGIPTARAQAMTLGRQFREAEVVTADGQIRLERRLKIDFDPRAVDLLLDQAGLARWGRERPELLLWLAIDPGTGADYLIEDRAI
;
A
#
# COMPACT_ATOMS: atom_id res chain seq x y z
N MET A 1 40.30 -10.75 -27.34
CA MET A 1 40.23 -10.04 -26.04
C MET A 1 39.09 -9.01 -25.94
N ASN A 2 38.37 -8.70 -27.02
CA ASN A 2 37.30 -7.68 -27.03
C ASN A 2 35.91 -8.25 -26.69
N LEU A 3 35.66 -9.54 -26.98
CA LEU A 3 34.36 -10.18 -26.73
C LEU A 3 34.06 -10.35 -25.23
N ARG A 4 35.09 -10.70 -24.44
CA ARG A 4 34.97 -10.84 -22.97
C ARG A 4 34.77 -9.48 -22.28
N ARG A 5 35.34 -8.41 -22.82
CA ARG A 5 35.11 -7.03 -22.34
C ARG A 5 33.69 -6.55 -22.68
N GLY A 6 33.21 -6.83 -23.89
CA GLY A 6 31.83 -6.56 -24.28
C GLY A 6 30.81 -7.28 -23.39
N LEU A 7 31.08 -8.56 -23.07
CA LEU A 7 30.22 -9.35 -22.19
C LEU A 7 30.19 -8.78 -20.75
N ILE A 8 31.33 -8.35 -20.21
CA ILE A 8 31.41 -7.75 -18.87
C ILE A 8 30.65 -6.42 -18.81
N VAL A 9 30.78 -5.58 -19.85
CA VAL A 9 30.03 -4.31 -19.93
C VAL A 9 28.53 -4.56 -20.08
N PHE A 10 28.13 -5.57 -20.86
CA PHE A 10 26.72 -5.96 -21.02
C PHE A 10 26.11 -6.50 -19.70
N LEU A 11 26.86 -7.34 -18.97
CA LEU A 11 26.45 -7.86 -17.66
C LEU A 11 26.32 -6.76 -16.60
N LEU A 12 27.21 -5.76 -16.63
CA LEU A 12 27.12 -4.59 -15.74
C LEU A 12 25.93 -3.68 -16.06
N LEU A 13 25.51 -3.60 -17.33
CA LEU A 13 24.38 -2.76 -17.74
C LEU A 13 23.03 -3.37 -17.38
N CYS A 14 22.92 -4.71 -17.34
CA CYS A 14 21.71 -5.41 -16.89
C CYS A 14 21.51 -5.40 -15.37
N ALA A 15 22.52 -5.04 -14.58
CA ALA A 15 22.43 -5.00 -13.12
C ALA A 15 21.88 -3.67 -12.57
N ALA A 16 21.30 -2.81 -13.42
CA ALA A 16 20.67 -1.58 -12.95
C ALA A 16 19.56 -1.92 -11.95
N PRO A 17 19.56 -1.35 -10.72
CA PRO A 17 18.50 -1.58 -9.78
C PRO A 17 17.20 -1.06 -10.39
N VAL A 18 16.25 -1.97 -10.64
CA VAL A 18 14.86 -1.57 -10.87
C VAL A 18 14.41 -0.88 -9.59
N ALA A 19 14.09 0.40 -9.67
CA ALA A 19 13.46 1.11 -8.58
C ALA A 19 12.12 0.41 -8.29
N ILE A 20 12.10 -0.41 -7.24
CA ILE A 20 10.88 -1.03 -6.75
C ILE A 20 9.97 0.14 -6.39
N ALA A 21 8.82 0.24 -7.07
CA ALA A 21 7.82 1.25 -6.76
C ALA A 21 7.57 1.21 -5.25
N GLN A 22 7.88 2.33 -4.57
CA GLN A 22 7.61 2.53 -3.16
C GLN A 22 6.15 2.10 -2.93
N SER A 23 5.95 1.06 -2.11
CA SER A 23 4.71 0.30 -2.13
C SER A 23 3.53 1.27 -1.95
N ALA A 24 2.60 1.29 -2.89
CA ALA A 24 1.43 2.19 -2.87
C ALA A 24 0.64 2.10 -1.55
N LEU A 25 0.91 1.09 -0.72
CA LEU A 25 0.41 0.91 0.63
C LEU A 25 0.65 2.13 1.56
N TYR A 26 1.81 2.79 1.49
CA TYR A 26 2.17 3.93 2.37
C TYR A 26 1.97 5.31 1.72
N VAL A 27 1.22 5.34 0.63
CA VAL A 27 0.92 6.57 -0.11
C VAL A 27 -0.55 6.93 0.07
N GLY A 28 -0.79 8.14 0.60
CA GLY A 28 -2.11 8.71 0.82
C GLY A 28 -2.40 9.88 -0.11
N GLU A 29 -3.68 10.12 -0.41
CA GLU A 29 -4.07 11.23 -1.28
C GLU A 29 -5.40 11.86 -0.85
N ALA A 30 -5.35 13.15 -0.51
CA ALA A 30 -6.51 13.91 -0.03
C ALA A 30 -6.72 15.19 -0.86
N ALA A 31 -7.98 15.55 -1.12
CA ALA A 31 -8.32 16.82 -1.75
C ALA A 31 -7.86 17.99 -0.87
N VAL A 32 -7.30 19.03 -1.48
CA VAL A 32 -6.84 20.22 -0.76
C VAL A 32 -8.01 21.15 -0.45
N ASP A 33 -8.88 21.32 -1.44
CA ASP A 33 -10.01 22.24 -1.39
C ASP A 33 -11.28 21.45 -1.00
N SER A 34 -11.85 21.84 0.14
CA SER A 34 -12.69 21.10 1.10
C SER A 34 -14.01 20.48 0.64
N ALA A 35 -14.22 20.19 -0.65
CA ALA A 35 -15.46 19.57 -1.13
C ALA A 35 -15.68 18.15 -0.56
N SER A 36 -14.60 17.43 -0.25
CA SER A 36 -14.60 16.03 0.17
C SER A 36 -14.42 15.82 1.69
N GLY A 37 -14.53 16.89 2.49
CA GLY A 37 -14.62 16.81 3.95
C GLY A 37 -13.78 17.86 4.70
N PRO A 38 -14.19 18.24 5.93
CA PRO A 38 -13.43 19.15 6.78
C PRO A 38 -12.12 18.49 7.27
N GLY A 39 -11.09 19.30 7.53
CA GLY A 39 -9.84 18.85 8.18
C GLY A 39 -8.61 18.82 7.28
N ASP A 40 -7.44 18.79 7.93
CA ASP A 40 -6.11 18.85 7.31
C ASP A 40 -5.93 17.72 6.26
N PRO A 41 -5.64 18.05 4.98
CA PRO A 41 -5.38 17.06 3.94
C PRO A 41 -4.26 16.06 4.32
N LEU A 42 -3.25 16.49 5.08
CA LEU A 42 -2.19 15.61 5.56
C LEU A 42 -2.73 14.52 6.48
N LEU A 43 -3.57 14.90 7.43
CA LEU A 43 -4.18 13.96 8.37
C LEU A 43 -5.14 13.01 7.66
N ARG A 44 -5.92 13.50 6.69
CA ARG A 44 -6.80 12.65 5.88
C ARG A 44 -6.01 11.65 5.03
N ALA A 45 -4.93 12.08 4.39
CA ALA A 45 -4.03 11.20 3.65
C ALA A 45 -3.39 10.15 4.57
N LEU A 46 -2.96 10.54 5.77
CA LEU A 46 -2.42 9.60 6.76
C LEU A 46 -3.49 8.58 7.19
N ASN A 47 -4.72 9.01 7.44
CA ASN A 47 -5.79 8.09 7.82
C ASN A 47 -6.06 7.03 6.73
N GLN A 48 -6.03 7.42 5.45
CA GLN A 48 -6.15 6.46 4.35
C GLN A 48 -5.05 5.39 4.39
N VAL A 49 -3.81 5.78 4.68
CA VAL A 49 -2.69 4.85 4.82
C VAL A 49 -2.89 3.92 6.02
N LEU A 50 -3.24 4.46 7.19
CA LEU A 50 -3.45 3.64 8.39
C LEU A 50 -4.59 2.63 8.17
N VAL A 51 -5.70 3.05 7.56
CA VAL A 51 -6.82 2.16 7.23
C VAL A 51 -6.38 1.06 6.26
N ARG A 52 -5.58 1.40 5.24
CA ARG A 52 -5.09 0.42 4.26
C ARG A 52 -4.12 -0.59 4.87
N VAL A 53 -3.22 -0.13 5.74
CA VAL A 53 -2.23 -0.98 6.41
C VAL A 53 -2.87 -1.87 7.47
N THR A 54 -3.88 -1.38 8.20
CA THR A 54 -4.54 -2.13 9.29
C THR A 54 -5.79 -2.90 8.88
N GLY A 55 -6.39 -2.56 7.73
CA GLY A 55 -7.66 -3.11 7.28
C GLY A 55 -8.91 -2.55 7.94
N ARG A 56 -8.79 -1.53 8.79
CA ARG A 56 -9.91 -0.97 9.57
C ARG A 56 -10.73 0.04 8.76
N ALA A 57 -11.38 -0.43 7.69
CA ALA A 57 -12.22 0.41 6.84
C ALA A 57 -13.30 1.16 7.64
N GLY A 58 -13.57 2.41 7.26
CA GLY A 58 -14.59 3.26 7.89
C GLY A 58 -14.20 3.87 9.23
N GLN A 59 -12.99 3.62 9.73
CA GLN A 59 -12.50 4.21 10.98
C GLN A 59 -11.61 5.44 10.73
N ASP A 60 -11.69 6.43 11.62
CA ASP A 60 -10.72 7.52 11.70
C ASP A 60 -9.63 7.16 12.73
N LEU A 61 -8.62 6.44 12.28
CA LEU A 61 -7.49 6.02 13.11
C LEU A 61 -6.61 7.19 13.52
N VAL A 62 -6.57 8.26 12.73
CA VAL A 62 -5.85 9.48 13.10
C VAL A 62 -6.49 10.14 14.33
N GLN A 63 -7.82 10.25 14.33
CA GLN A 63 -8.56 10.75 15.46
C GLN A 63 -8.48 9.81 16.67
N GLN A 64 -8.65 8.49 16.48
CA GLN A 64 -8.59 7.49 17.56
C GLN A 64 -7.23 7.45 18.26
N LEU A 65 -6.15 7.58 17.50
CA LEU A 65 -4.78 7.58 18.02
C LEU A 65 -4.31 8.97 18.48
N GLY A 66 -5.15 10.01 18.33
CA GLY A 66 -4.82 11.37 18.71
C GLY A 66 -3.57 11.92 18.01
N ILE A 67 -3.36 11.57 16.73
CA ILE A 67 -2.13 11.92 16.01
C ILE A 67 -2.17 13.41 15.63
N PRO A 68 -1.26 14.25 16.17
CA PRO A 68 -1.22 15.65 15.79
C PRO A 68 -0.59 15.83 14.40
N THR A 69 -0.95 16.93 13.70
CA THR A 69 -0.37 17.32 12.42
C THR A 69 1.16 17.27 12.42
N ALA A 70 1.81 17.78 13.47
CA ALA A 70 3.29 17.78 13.56
C ALA A 70 3.89 16.36 13.50
N ARG A 71 3.25 15.36 14.11
CA ARG A 71 3.71 13.97 14.04
C ARG A 71 3.51 13.39 12.64
N ALA A 72 2.38 13.68 12.00
CA ALA A 72 2.15 13.28 10.61
C ALA A 72 3.16 13.93 9.64
N GLN A 73 3.58 15.18 9.90
CA GLN A 73 4.61 15.85 9.12
C GLN A 73 5.97 15.17 9.26
N ALA A 74 6.35 14.78 10.48
CA ALA A 74 7.61 14.08 10.74
C ALA A 74 7.69 12.70 10.06
N MET A 75 6.54 12.11 9.74
CA MET A 75 6.43 10.84 9.02
C MET A 75 6.39 11.00 7.49
N THR A 76 6.44 12.23 6.97
CA THR A 76 6.34 12.49 5.53
C THR A 76 7.70 12.39 4.84
N LEU A 77 7.82 11.57 3.79
CA LEU A 77 8.98 11.52 2.90
C LEU A 77 8.86 12.47 1.70
N GLY A 78 7.65 12.65 1.18
CA GLY A 78 7.42 13.46 -0.02
C GLY A 78 6.00 13.97 -0.15
N ARG A 79 5.84 15.08 -0.87
CA ARG A 79 4.54 15.69 -1.16
C ARG A 79 4.47 16.12 -2.61
N GLN A 80 3.32 15.89 -3.23
CA GLN A 80 3.08 16.30 -4.60
C GLN A 80 1.63 16.76 -4.77
N PHE A 81 1.44 17.94 -5.34
CA PHE A 81 0.13 18.38 -5.81
C PHE A 81 -0.16 17.80 -7.20
N ARG A 82 -1.40 17.35 -7.38
CA ARG A 82 -1.90 16.78 -8.63
C ARG A 82 -3.31 17.32 -8.87
N GLU A 83 -3.68 17.45 -10.13
CA GLU A 83 -5.08 17.65 -10.51
C GLU A 83 -5.65 16.29 -10.90
N ALA A 84 -6.84 15.99 -10.40
CA ALA A 84 -7.55 14.75 -10.67
C ALA A 84 -8.97 15.08 -11.13
N GLU A 85 -9.42 14.42 -12.20
CA GLU A 85 -10.81 14.43 -12.59
C GLU A 85 -11.61 13.56 -11.62
N VAL A 86 -12.66 14.11 -11.03
CA VAL A 86 -13.53 13.42 -10.08
C VAL A 86 -14.97 13.52 -10.57
N VAL A 87 -15.68 12.39 -10.56
CA VAL A 87 -17.10 12.36 -10.87
C VAL A 87 -17.88 12.79 -9.62
N THR A 88 -18.67 13.84 -9.75
CA THR A 88 -19.51 14.36 -8.67
C THR A 88 -20.80 13.56 -8.53
N ALA A 89 -21.56 13.78 -7.45
CA ALA A 89 -22.79 13.04 -7.17
C ALA A 89 -23.88 13.23 -8.25
N ASP A 90 -23.85 14.36 -8.95
CA ASP A 90 -24.69 14.72 -10.10
C ASP A 90 -24.14 14.21 -11.45
N GLY A 91 -23.06 13.42 -11.44
CA GLY A 91 -22.49 12.80 -12.63
C GLY A 91 -21.62 13.71 -13.50
N GLN A 92 -21.34 14.94 -13.06
CA GLN A 92 -20.44 15.85 -13.75
C GLN A 92 -18.97 15.53 -13.44
N ILE A 93 -18.08 15.85 -14.37
CA ILE A 93 -16.63 15.76 -14.16
C ILE A 93 -16.15 17.11 -13.62
N ARG A 94 -15.48 17.09 -12.47
CA ARG A 94 -14.84 18.27 -11.86
C ARG A 94 -13.35 18.01 -11.67
N LEU A 95 -12.53 18.99 -12.02
CA LEU A 95 -11.12 18.99 -11.66
C LEU A 95 -10.97 19.32 -10.17
N GLU A 96 -10.29 18.44 -9.44
CA GLU A 96 -10.00 18.58 -8.02
C GLU A 96 -8.49 18.60 -7.80
N ARG A 97 -8.03 19.58 -7.03
CA ARG A 97 -6.63 19.62 -6.59
C ARG A 97 -6.45 18.68 -5.40
N ARG A 98 -5.55 17.72 -5.55
CA ARG A 98 -5.24 16.70 -4.55
C ARG A 98 -3.78 16.77 -4.12
N LEU A 99 -3.55 16.47 -2.85
CA LEU A 99 -2.24 16.35 -2.24
C LEU A 99 -1.93 14.88 -2.06
N LYS A 100 -0.98 14.37 -2.86
CA LYS A 100 -0.38 13.06 -2.71
C LYS A 100 0.78 13.14 -1.74
N ILE A 101 0.84 12.22 -0.78
CA ILE A 101 1.83 12.20 0.28
C ILE A 101 2.43 10.81 0.36
N ASP A 102 3.77 10.76 0.35
CA ASP A 102 4.53 9.55 0.62
C ASP A 102 4.94 9.56 2.10
N PHE A 103 4.58 8.52 2.83
CA PHE A 103 4.89 8.38 4.25
C PHE A 103 6.01 7.37 4.46
N ASP A 104 6.86 7.62 5.45
CA ASP A 104 7.93 6.70 5.86
C ASP A 104 7.31 5.40 6.38
N PRO A 105 7.48 4.26 5.69
CA PRO A 105 6.92 2.98 6.11
C PRO A 105 7.38 2.58 7.51
N ARG A 106 8.65 2.86 7.86
CA ARG A 106 9.19 2.51 9.19
C ARG A 106 8.52 3.33 10.27
N ALA A 107 8.31 4.63 10.04
CA ALA A 107 7.68 5.49 11.03
C ALA A 107 6.19 5.15 11.21
N VAL A 108 5.49 4.81 10.12
CA VAL A 108 4.09 4.34 10.16
C VAL A 108 4.00 3.00 10.90
N ASP A 109 4.89 2.07 10.60
CA ASP A 109 4.93 0.77 11.25
C ASP A 109 5.19 0.88 12.74
N LEU A 110 6.18 1.68 13.14
CA LEU A 110 6.49 1.93 14.56
C LEU A 110 5.31 2.56 15.30
N LEU A 111 4.58 3.47 14.64
CA LEU A 111 3.37 4.06 15.22
C LEU A 111 2.29 3.00 15.46
N LEU A 112 2.06 2.10 14.49
CA LEU A 112 1.08 1.02 14.62
C LEU A 112 1.48 0.00 15.68
N ASP A 113 2.77 -0.37 15.71
CA ASP A 113 3.31 -1.31 16.69
C ASP A 113 3.20 -0.71 18.12
N GLN A 114 3.48 0.58 18.31
CA GLN A 114 3.28 1.31 19.58
C GLN A 114 1.80 1.35 20.01
N ALA A 115 0.89 1.41 19.04
CA ALA A 115 -0.55 1.42 19.28
C ALA A 115 -1.16 0.02 19.44
N GLY A 116 -0.37 -1.05 19.32
CA GLY A 116 -0.86 -2.43 19.36
C GLY A 116 -1.79 -2.78 18.20
N LEU A 117 -1.65 -2.10 17.06
CA LEU A 117 -2.50 -2.31 15.88
C LEU A 117 -1.85 -3.31 14.92
N ALA A 118 -2.55 -4.42 14.68
CA ALA A 118 -2.13 -5.42 13.71
C ALA A 118 -2.13 -4.85 12.27
N ARG A 119 -1.20 -5.34 11.45
CA ARG A 119 -1.03 -4.96 10.05
C ARG A 119 -1.48 -6.08 9.14
N TRP A 120 -2.37 -5.79 8.20
CA TRP A 120 -2.79 -6.74 7.17
C TRP A 120 -1.61 -7.07 6.25
N GLY A 121 -1.32 -8.37 6.11
CA GLY A 121 -0.33 -8.89 5.15
C GLY A 121 0.98 -9.39 5.73
N ARG A 122 1.32 -9.05 6.99
CA ARG A 122 2.55 -9.57 7.63
C ARG A 122 2.28 -10.71 8.63
N GLU A 123 1.07 -10.78 9.16
CA GLU A 123 0.58 -11.91 9.97
C GLU A 123 -0.56 -12.65 9.25
N ARG A 124 -0.38 -13.02 7.97
CA ARG A 124 -1.32 -13.97 7.37
C ARG A 124 -0.85 -15.38 7.70
N PRO A 125 -1.62 -16.18 8.44
CA PRO A 125 -1.56 -17.63 8.29
C PRO A 125 -1.77 -17.94 6.81
N GLU A 126 -0.96 -18.81 6.22
CA GLU A 126 -1.25 -19.36 4.90
C GLU A 126 -2.54 -20.17 5.00
N LEU A 127 -3.67 -19.55 4.64
CA LEU A 127 -4.94 -20.25 4.55
C LEU A 127 -4.92 -21.08 3.26
N LEU A 128 -4.51 -22.33 3.38
CA LEU A 128 -4.54 -23.31 2.31
C LEU A 128 -5.96 -23.88 2.18
N LEU A 129 -6.76 -23.33 1.27
CA LEU A 129 -8.10 -23.86 0.96
C LEU A 129 -7.99 -24.96 -0.11
N TRP A 130 -8.14 -26.22 0.31
CA TRP A 130 -8.32 -27.34 -0.61
C TRP A 130 -9.80 -27.50 -0.90
N LEU A 131 -10.23 -27.23 -2.14
CA LEU A 131 -11.57 -27.55 -2.61
C LEU A 131 -11.50 -28.89 -3.36
N ALA A 132 -11.91 -29.98 -2.72
CA ALA A 132 -12.14 -31.24 -3.42
C ALA A 132 -13.52 -31.18 -4.10
N ILE A 133 -13.55 -31.19 -5.43
CA ILE A 133 -14.78 -31.37 -6.20
C ILE A 133 -14.93 -32.89 -6.39
N ASP A 134 -15.98 -33.48 -5.80
CA ASP A 134 -16.35 -34.88 -6.03
C ASP A 134 -17.27 -34.95 -7.26
N PRO A 135 -16.83 -35.49 -8.41
CA PRO A 135 -17.68 -35.66 -9.59
C PRO A 135 -18.66 -36.84 -9.48
N GLY A 136 -18.79 -37.50 -8.32
CA GLY A 136 -19.74 -38.58 -8.09
C GLY A 136 -19.35 -39.91 -8.73
N THR A 137 -18.11 -40.04 -9.20
CA THR A 137 -17.60 -41.25 -9.86
C THR A 137 -16.28 -41.70 -9.23
N GLY A 138 -16.34 -42.21 -8.01
CA GLY A 138 -15.25 -42.97 -7.37
C GLY A 138 -14.03 -42.13 -6.94
N ALA A 139 -13.49 -42.44 -5.76
CA ALA A 139 -12.35 -41.74 -5.19
C ALA A 139 -11.06 -42.05 -5.96
N ASP A 140 -10.50 -41.05 -6.66
CA ASP A 140 -9.09 -41.06 -7.07
C ASP A 140 -8.26 -40.41 -5.96
N TYR A 141 -7.47 -41.25 -5.28
CA TYR A 141 -6.52 -40.79 -4.28
C TYR A 141 -5.29 -40.21 -5.00
N LEU A 142 -5.01 -38.92 -4.78
CA LEU A 142 -3.71 -38.34 -5.12
C LEU A 142 -2.68 -38.91 -4.13
N ILE A 143 -1.94 -39.93 -4.58
CA ILE A 143 -0.77 -40.43 -3.86
C ILE A 143 0.28 -39.31 -3.85
N GLU A 144 0.59 -38.82 -2.66
CA GLU A 144 1.69 -37.91 -2.39
C GLU A 144 3.01 -38.57 -2.83
N ASP A 145 3.66 -37.97 -3.84
CA ASP A 145 4.93 -38.43 -4.37
C ASP A 145 6.04 -38.18 -3.35
N ARG A 146 6.78 -39.24 -3.03
CA ARG A 146 7.86 -39.24 -2.05
C ARG A 146 9.18 -39.20 -2.80
N ALA A 147 9.92 -38.11 -2.64
CA ALA A 147 11.36 -38.02 -2.93
C ALA A 147 11.89 -36.80 -2.14
N ILE A 148 12.93 -36.82 -1.29
CA ILE A 148 14.05 -37.72 -1.02
C ILE A 148 14.37 -37.60 0.48
#